data_AF-A0A8B9RJ57-F1
#
_entry.id   AF-A0A8B9RJ57-F1
#
_cell.length_a   1.000
_cell.length_b   1.000
_cell.length_c   1.000
_cell.angle_alpha   90.00
_cell.angle_beta   90.00
_cell.angle_gamma   90.00
#
_symmetry.space_group_name_H-M   'P 1'
#
loop_
_entity.id
_entity.type
_entity.pdbx_description
1 polymer ?
#
loop_
_entity_poly.entity_id
_entity_poly.type
_entity_poly.pdbx_seq_one_letter_code
_entity_poly.pdbx_strand_id
1 'polypeptide(L)'
;MDGVGSFGAGRAGSAFDPLAFIQQPQTILRILSWIFSMVVFGSIINEGYVNFDSETLYCVFNKNYDACNYGITIGLVAFIACIFFMILDMKFQQISSVKDRKKAVMLEIGFSGFWTFMWFVCFCFLANQWQRTTTDELPLNQGADAARAAIAFSFFSIFTWVRTVSI
;
A
#
# COMPACT_ATOMS: atom_id res chain seq x y z
N MET A 1 -28.63 5.82 -29.05
CA MET A 1 -27.71 6.80 -28.45
C MET A 1 -26.64 6.04 -27.69
N ASP A 2 -25.64 5.64 -28.46
CA ASP A 2 -24.20 5.59 -28.16
C ASP A 2 -23.74 4.69 -27.02
N GLY A 3 -23.66 3.41 -27.35
CA GLY A 3 -22.76 2.48 -26.70
C GLY A 3 -21.31 2.85 -27.00
N VAL A 4 -20.70 3.66 -26.14
CA VAL A 4 -19.24 3.72 -26.01
C VAL A 4 -18.81 2.49 -25.22
N GLY A 5 -18.66 1.38 -25.94
CA GLY A 5 -18.01 0.19 -25.42
C GLY A 5 -16.50 0.41 -25.43
N SER A 6 -15.88 0.61 -24.27
CA SER A 6 -14.42 0.47 -24.13
C SER A 6 -14.02 0.29 -22.66
N PHE A 7 -14.59 -0.70 -21.97
CA PHE A 7 -13.89 -1.34 -20.86
C PHE A 7 -13.15 -2.52 -21.47
N GLY A 8 -11.85 -2.37 -21.76
CA GLY A 8 -11.00 -3.28 -22.54
C GLY A 8 -11.29 -4.78 -22.35
N ALA A 9 -12.30 -5.26 -23.08
CA ALA A 9 -12.79 -6.61 -22.96
C ALA A 9 -11.94 -7.48 -23.88
N GLY A 10 -10.98 -8.20 -23.30
CA GLY A 10 -10.50 -9.43 -23.93
C GLY A 10 -11.72 -10.32 -24.17
N ARG A 11 -11.76 -11.01 -25.31
CA ARG A 11 -12.85 -11.91 -25.68
C ARG A 11 -13.15 -12.85 -24.50
N ALA A 12 -14.36 -12.75 -23.96
CA ALA A 12 -14.85 -13.70 -22.96
C ALA A 12 -14.73 -15.13 -23.53
N GLY A 13 -13.94 -15.97 -22.87
CA GLY A 13 -13.68 -17.37 -23.28
C GLY A 13 -12.26 -17.67 -23.76
N SER A 14 -11.36 -16.69 -23.85
CA SER A 14 -9.93 -16.95 -24.09
C SER A 14 -9.26 -17.54 -22.83
N ALA A 15 -8.34 -18.49 -23.00
CA ALA A 15 -7.55 -19.05 -21.91
C ALA A 15 -6.81 -17.93 -21.16
N PHE A 16 -6.86 -17.95 -19.82
CA PHE A 16 -6.14 -16.98 -19.00
C PHE A 16 -4.64 -17.10 -19.31
N ASP A 17 -4.06 -16.06 -19.91
CA ASP A 17 -2.62 -15.95 -20.15
C ASP A 17 -1.98 -15.18 -18.98
N PRO A 18 -1.31 -15.87 -18.03
CA PRO A 18 -0.73 -15.23 -16.85
C PRO A 18 0.37 -14.23 -17.21
N LEU A 19 1.09 -14.47 -18.32
CA LEU A 19 2.21 -13.64 -18.71
C LEU A 19 1.73 -12.30 -19.27
N ALA A 20 0.70 -12.32 -20.12
CA ALA A 20 0.05 -11.12 -20.61
C ALA A 20 -0.62 -10.32 -19.49
N PHE A 21 -1.18 -10.99 -18.47
CA PHE A 21 -1.77 -10.32 -17.29
C PHE A 21 -0.73 -9.63 -16.41
N ILE A 22 0.45 -10.22 -16.20
CA ILE A 22 1.52 -9.61 -15.40
C ILE A 22 2.15 -8.40 -16.12
N GLN A 23 2.21 -8.41 -17.45
CA GLN A 23 2.76 -7.30 -18.24
C GLN A 23 1.86 -6.06 -18.27
N GLN A 24 0.63 -6.17 -17.78
CA GLN A 24 -0.28 -5.04 -17.69
C GLN A 24 0.25 -3.98 -16.70
N PRO A 25 0.36 -2.70 -17.10
CA PRO A 25 0.88 -1.64 -16.24
C PRO A 25 0.16 -1.54 -14.88
N GLN A 26 -1.16 -1.74 -14.88
CA GLN A 26 -1.98 -1.77 -13.66
C GLN A 26 -1.55 -2.89 -12.70
N THR A 27 -1.32 -4.10 -13.22
CA THR A 27 -0.89 -5.26 -12.43
C THR A 27 0.50 -5.00 -11.83
N ILE A 28 1.42 -4.40 -12.59
CA ILE A 28 2.75 -4.02 -12.11
C ILE A 28 2.64 -3.01 -10.96
N LEU A 29 1.83 -1.96 -11.11
CA LEU A 29 1.62 -0.95 -10.07
C LEU A 29 0.96 -1.53 -8.82
N ARG A 30 0.05 -2.51 -8.98
CA ARG A 30 -0.57 -3.25 -7.88
C ARG A 30 0.45 -4.10 -7.13
N ILE A 31 1.32 -4.81 -7.85
CA ILE A 31 2.43 -5.59 -7.25
C ILE A 31 3.40 -4.66 -6.49
N LEU A 32 3.75 -3.51 -7.07
CA LEU A 32 4.59 -2.52 -6.38
C LEU A 32 3.92 -1.99 -5.11
N SER A 33 2.63 -1.64 -5.18
CA SER A 33 1.85 -1.21 -4.01
C SER A 33 1.82 -2.27 -2.92
N TRP A 34 1.70 -3.54 -3.30
CA TRP A 34 1.73 -4.68 -2.39
C TRP A 34 3.12 -4.83 -1.72
N ILE A 35 4.20 -4.77 -2.50
CA ILE A 35 5.57 -4.81 -1.97
C ILE A 35 5.83 -3.63 -1.03
N PHE A 36 5.47 -2.41 -1.43
CA PHE A 36 5.70 -1.21 -0.61
C PHE A 36 4.96 -1.30 0.72
N SER A 37 3.71 -1.78 0.71
CA SER A 37 2.97 -2.02 1.93
C SER A 37 3.68 -3.01 2.86
N MET A 38 4.20 -4.11 2.31
CA MET A 38 4.97 -5.11 3.04
C MET A 38 6.24 -4.53 3.67
N VAL A 39 6.97 -3.69 2.92
CA VAL A 39 8.16 -3.02 3.46
C VAL A 39 7.80 -2.10 4.62
N VAL A 40 6.71 -1.33 4.52
CA VAL A 40 6.31 -0.41 5.59
C VAL A 40 5.90 -1.14 6.87
N PHE A 41 4.89 -2.01 6.84
CA PHE A 41 4.48 -2.66 8.10
C PHE A 41 5.53 -3.65 8.58
N GLY A 42 6.22 -4.34 7.66
CA GLY A 42 7.23 -5.34 7.99
C GLY A 42 8.45 -4.73 8.69
N SER A 43 8.95 -3.58 8.20
CA SER A 43 10.06 -2.89 8.87
C SER A 43 9.67 -2.41 10.26
N ILE A 44 8.45 -1.88 10.44
CA ILE A 44 8.00 -1.39 11.75
C ILE A 44 7.78 -2.55 12.75
N ILE A 45 7.17 -3.67 12.34
CA ILE A 45 6.92 -4.80 13.24
C ILE A 45 8.23 -5.45 13.70
N ASN A 46 9.20 -5.62 12.79
CA ASN A 46 10.43 -6.35 13.11
C ASN A 46 11.47 -5.49 13.81
N GLU A 47 11.64 -4.24 13.38
CA GLU A 47 12.75 -3.37 13.81
C GLU A 47 12.29 -1.97 14.25
N GLY A 48 10.99 -1.66 14.15
CA GLY A 48 10.44 -0.36 14.55
C GLY A 48 10.28 -0.20 16.06
N TYR A 49 10.55 -1.24 16.84
CA TYR A 49 10.49 -1.19 18.30
C TYR A 49 11.84 -1.57 18.91
N VAL A 50 12.38 -0.70 19.76
CA VAL A 50 13.73 -0.78 20.31
C VAL A 50 13.71 -0.72 21.84
N ASN A 51 14.65 -1.40 22.48
CA ASN A 51 14.83 -1.38 23.94
C ASN A 51 15.94 -0.39 24.31
N PHE A 52 15.67 0.52 25.24
CA PHE A 52 16.68 1.44 25.80
C PHE A 52 17.06 0.98 27.19
N ASP A 53 18.18 0.26 27.32
CA ASP A 53 18.81 -0.12 28.61
C ASP A 53 17.85 -0.71 29.68
N SER A 54 16.69 -1.21 29.23
CA SER A 54 15.58 -1.71 30.03
C SER A 54 14.80 -2.75 29.21
N GLU A 55 14.00 -3.59 29.87
CA GLU A 55 13.18 -4.62 29.22
C GLU A 55 11.97 -4.06 28.45
N THR A 56 11.79 -2.73 28.39
CA THR A 56 10.63 -2.10 27.76
C THR A 56 10.91 -1.68 26.33
N LEU A 57 10.04 -2.14 25.43
CA LEU A 57 10.14 -1.92 23.99
C LEU A 57 9.39 -0.63 23.60
N TYR A 58 10.09 0.31 22.96
CA TYR A 58 9.56 1.61 22.55
C TYR A 58 9.54 1.77 21.04
N CYS A 59 8.52 2.43 20.51
CA CYS A 59 8.45 2.78 19.10
C CYS A 59 9.60 3.74 18.72
N VAL A 60 10.29 3.46 17.61
CA VAL A 60 11.43 4.22 17.08
C VAL A 60 11.05 5.67 16.69
N PHE A 61 9.76 5.92 16.44
CA PHE A 61 9.22 7.23 16.11
C PHE A 61 8.90 8.04 17.38
N ASN A 62 9.91 8.68 17.97
CA ASN A 62 9.78 9.58 19.13
C ASN A 62 8.99 8.92 20.29
N LYS A 63 9.23 7.61 20.53
CA LYS A 63 8.55 6.79 21.54
C LYS A 63 7.02 6.83 21.48
N ASN A 64 6.47 7.20 20.33
CA ASN A 64 5.03 7.36 20.14
C ASN A 64 4.45 6.08 19.53
N TYR A 65 3.78 5.29 20.36
CA TYR A 65 3.13 4.05 19.93
C TYR A 65 2.08 4.27 18.83
N ASP A 66 1.40 5.42 18.82
CA ASP A 66 0.41 5.74 17.79
C ASP A 66 1.06 5.86 16.41
N ALA A 67 2.32 6.31 16.33
CA ALA A 67 3.05 6.40 15.06
C ALA A 67 3.34 5.02 14.47
N CYS A 68 3.92 4.11 15.26
CA CYS A 68 4.16 2.73 14.83
C CYS A 68 2.84 2.02 14.50
N ASN A 69 1.82 2.13 15.36
CA ASN A 69 0.52 1.51 15.14
C ASN A 69 -0.18 2.04 13.88
N TYR A 70 -0.07 3.34 13.60
CA TYR A 70 -0.60 3.94 12.38
C TYR A 70 0.09 3.35 11.14
N GLY A 71 1.43 3.35 11.10
CA GLY A 71 2.20 2.80 9.99
C GLY A 71 1.92 1.31 9.75
N ILE A 72 1.84 0.51 10.83
CA ILE A 72 1.47 -0.92 10.76
C ILE A 72 0.07 -1.09 10.20
N THR A 73 -0.91 -0.36 10.72
CA THR A 73 -2.32 -0.49 10.32
C THR A 73 -2.50 -0.12 8.85
N ILE A 74 -1.94 1.02 8.42
CA ILE A 74 -2.01 1.45 7.02
C ILE A 74 -1.27 0.46 6.12
N GLY A 75 -0.08 -0.02 6.49
CA GLY A 75 0.62 -1.03 5.69
C GLY A 75 -0.15 -2.35 5.59
N LEU A 76 -0.68 -2.87 6.69
CA LEU A 76 -1.36 -4.17 6.72
C LEU A 76 -2.68 -4.16 5.94
N VAL A 77 -3.50 -3.13 6.12
CA VAL A 77 -4.76 -3.00 5.38
C VAL A 77 -4.48 -2.79 3.88
N ALA A 78 -3.45 -2.03 3.52
CA ALA A 78 -3.00 -1.87 2.13
C ALA A 78 -2.63 -3.22 1.49
N PHE A 79 -1.90 -4.06 2.23
CA PHE A 79 -1.46 -5.38 1.80
C PHE A 79 -2.66 -6.29 1.48
N ILE A 80 -3.62 -6.37 2.40
CA ILE A 80 -4.84 -7.17 2.23
C ILE A 80 -5.69 -6.63 1.07
N ALA A 81 -5.86 -5.31 1.00
CA ALA A 81 -6.58 -4.66 -0.09
C ALA A 81 -5.95 -4.94 -1.45
N CYS A 82 -4.61 -4.94 -1.55
CA CYS A 82 -3.93 -5.29 -2.80
C CYS A 82 -4.20 -6.74 -3.23
N ILE A 83 -4.21 -7.70 -2.29
CA ILE A 83 -4.58 -9.09 -2.61
C ILE A 83 -6.04 -9.16 -3.10
N PHE A 84 -6.95 -8.48 -2.42
CA PHE A 84 -8.36 -8.41 -2.82
C PHE A 84 -8.53 -7.83 -4.24
N PHE A 85 -7.89 -6.71 -4.55
CA PHE A 85 -7.95 -6.10 -5.88
C PHE A 85 -7.28 -6.95 -6.94
N MET A 86 -6.15 -7.61 -6.67
CA MET A 86 -5.55 -8.56 -7.61
C MET A 86 -6.53 -9.70 -7.96
N ILE A 87 -7.25 -10.25 -6.97
CA ILE A 87 -8.27 -11.28 -7.21
C ILE A 87 -9.43 -10.71 -8.05
N LEU A 88 -9.88 -9.49 -7.77
CA LEU A 88 -10.90 -8.81 -8.58
C LEU A 88 -10.44 -8.63 -10.02
N ASP A 89 -9.19 -8.23 -10.25
CA ASP A 89 -8.59 -8.04 -11.59
C ASP A 89 -8.56 -9.36 -12.36
N MET A 90 -8.16 -10.45 -11.71
CA MET A 90 -8.16 -11.80 -12.32
C MET A 90 -9.58 -12.24 -12.74
N LYS A 91 -10.61 -11.84 -11.99
CA LYS A 91 -12.01 -12.18 -12.27
C LYS A 91 -12.70 -11.18 -13.19
N PHE A 92 -12.12 -9.99 -13.39
CA PHE A 92 -12.75 -8.89 -14.11
C PHE A 92 -13.16 -9.26 -15.55
N GLN A 93 -12.30 -10.01 -16.25
CA GLN A 93 -12.58 -10.47 -17.62
C GLN A 93 -13.76 -11.47 -17.70
N GLN A 94 -14.09 -12.17 -16.61
CA GLN A 94 -15.19 -13.15 -16.54
C GLN A 94 -16.55 -12.51 -16.23
N ILE A 95 -16.59 -11.25 -15.78
CA ILE A 95 -17.83 -10.55 -15.45
C ILE A 95 -18.54 -10.14 -16.74
N SER A 96 -19.73 -10.68 -17.03
CA SER A 96 -20.52 -10.33 -18.23
C SER A 96 -21.37 -9.06 -18.06
N SER A 97 -21.68 -8.69 -16.81
CA SER A 97 -22.54 -7.57 -16.46
C SER A 97 -21.77 -6.25 -16.42
N VAL A 98 -22.14 -5.31 -17.31
CA VAL A 98 -21.59 -3.94 -17.35
C VAL A 98 -21.84 -3.21 -16.02
N LYS A 99 -22.96 -3.48 -15.34
CA LYS A 99 -23.29 -2.87 -14.05
C LYS A 99 -22.30 -3.27 -12.97
N ASP A 100 -21.91 -4.54 -12.93
CA ASP A 100 -21.01 -5.06 -11.89
C ASP A 100 -19.56 -4.64 -12.15
N ARG A 101 -19.14 -4.61 -13.42
CA ARG A 101 -17.85 -4.00 -13.81
C ARG A 101 -17.75 -2.55 -13.34
N LYS A 102 -18.78 -1.74 -13.60
CA LYS A 102 -18.79 -0.33 -13.17
C LYS A 102 -18.71 -0.19 -11.66
N LYS A 103 -19.40 -1.03 -10.89
CA LYS A 103 -19.32 -1.03 -9.43
C LYS A 103 -17.92 -1.40 -8.93
N ALA A 104 -17.30 -2.43 -9.51
CA ALA A 104 -15.95 -2.85 -9.15
C ALA A 104 -14.94 -1.71 -9.38
N VAL A 105 -14.99 -1.07 -10.56
CA VAL A 105 -14.12 0.07 -10.89
C VAL A 105 -14.37 1.26 -9.95
N MET A 106 -15.63 1.60 -9.66
CA MET A 106 -15.94 2.68 -8.72
C MET A 106 -15.42 2.41 -7.30
N LEU A 107 -15.50 1.15 -6.85
CA LEU A 107 -14.97 0.73 -5.56
C LEU A 107 -13.44 0.86 -5.53
N GLU A 108 -12.77 0.42 -6.59
CA GLU A 108 -11.32 0.52 -6.73
C GLU A 108 -10.83 1.97 -6.76
N ILE A 109 -11.51 2.85 -7.50
CA ILE A 109 -11.22 4.29 -7.54
C ILE A 109 -11.41 4.92 -6.17
N GLY A 110 -12.57 4.67 -5.54
CA GLY A 110 -12.88 5.26 -4.24
C GLY A 110 -11.92 4.82 -3.16
N PHE A 111 -11.63 3.51 -3.10
CA PHE A 111 -10.67 2.97 -2.16
C PHE A 111 -9.26 3.50 -2.44
N SER A 112 -8.80 3.50 -3.70
CA SER A 112 -7.44 3.95 -4.04
C SER A 112 -7.22 5.44 -3.75
N GLY A 113 -8.22 6.28 -4.00
CA GLY A 113 -8.17 7.70 -3.65
C GLY A 113 -8.09 7.91 -2.14
N PHE A 114 -8.96 7.24 -1.37
CA PHE A 114 -8.91 7.30 0.09
C PHE A 114 -7.58 6.78 0.65
N TRP A 115 -7.08 5.68 0.09
CA TRP A 115 -5.85 5.06 0.55
C TRP A 115 -4.60 5.87 0.22
N THR A 116 -4.61 6.58 -0.90
CA THR A 116 -3.57 7.57 -1.23
C THR A 116 -3.49 8.65 -0.14
N PHE A 117 -4.64 9.18 0.30
CA PHE A 117 -4.67 10.17 1.38
C PHE A 117 -4.15 9.61 2.69
N MET A 118 -4.51 8.37 3.04
CA MET A 118 -3.95 7.69 4.23
C MET A 118 -2.44 7.52 4.15
N TRP A 119 -1.89 7.16 2.98
CA TRP A 119 -0.43 7.08 2.77
C TRP A 119 0.26 8.43 2.92
N PHE A 120 -0.35 9.51 2.42
CA PHE A 120 0.15 10.86 2.61
C PHE A 120 0.20 11.25 4.10
N VAL A 121 -0.88 11.00 4.85
CA VAL A 121 -0.92 11.22 6.30
C VAL A 121 0.13 10.35 7.01
N CYS A 122 0.30 9.09 6.61
CA CYS A 122 1.32 8.19 7.14
C CYS A 122 2.72 8.76 6.97
N PHE A 123 3.06 9.16 5.75
CA PHE A 123 4.34 9.80 5.45
C PHE A 123 4.58 11.04 6.30
N CYS A 124 3.63 11.98 6.34
CA CYS A 124 3.76 13.20 7.11
C CYS A 124 3.90 12.93 8.61
N PHE A 125 3.11 12.01 9.14
CA PHE A 125 3.12 11.69 10.58
C PHE A 125 4.42 11.00 10.99
N LEU A 126 4.83 9.94 10.26
CA LEU A 126 6.08 9.24 10.53
C LEU A 126 7.30 10.16 10.36
N ALA A 127 7.33 10.99 9.32
CA ALA A 127 8.43 11.94 9.11
C ALA A 127 8.51 13.00 10.22
N ASN A 128 7.36 13.55 10.66
CA ASN A 128 7.33 14.51 11.77
C ASN A 128 7.80 13.88 13.08
N GLN A 129 7.36 12.66 13.37
CA GLN A 129 7.80 11.95 14.57
C GLN A 129 9.28 11.60 14.49
N TRP A 130 9.77 11.15 13.33
CA TRP A 130 11.18 10.86 13.10
C TRP A 130 12.08 12.09 13.27
N GLN A 131 11.64 13.27 12.79
CA GLN A 131 12.38 14.52 12.96
C GLN A 131 12.55 14.91 14.45
N ARG A 132 11.63 14.49 15.32
CA ARG A 132 11.66 14.77 16.76
C ARG A 132 12.44 13.72 17.56
N THR A 133 12.73 12.57 16.96
CA THR A 133 13.52 11.52 17.60
C THR A 133 14.96 12.00 17.82
N THR A 134 15.45 11.91 19.05
CA THR A 134 16.80 12.40 19.41
C THR A 134 17.83 11.26 19.35
N THR A 135 19.11 11.56 19.11
CA THR A 135 20.18 10.55 19.01
C THR A 135 20.39 9.76 20.32
N ASP A 136 20.14 10.38 21.47
CA ASP A 136 20.15 9.70 22.78
C ASP A 136 19.03 8.65 22.89
N GLU A 137 17.99 8.79 22.07
CA GLU A 137 16.90 7.83 21.92
C GLU A 137 17.15 6.84 20.77
N LEU A 138 18.39 6.71 20.26
CA LEU A 138 18.79 5.64 19.35
C LEU A 138 20.24 5.20 19.67
N PRO A 139 20.49 4.50 20.79
CA PRO A 139 21.80 3.91 21.01
C PRO A 139 22.06 2.94 19.85
N LEU A 140 23.21 3.10 19.21
CA LEU A 140 23.67 2.29 18.06
C LEU A 140 22.85 2.43 16.76
N ASN A 141 22.03 3.48 16.59
CA ASN A 141 21.15 3.65 15.41
C ASN A 141 20.19 2.47 15.17
N GLN A 142 19.85 1.73 16.22
CA GLN A 142 18.94 0.59 16.11
C GLN A 142 17.56 1.04 15.61
N GLY A 143 17.03 0.38 14.58
CA GLY A 143 15.74 0.71 13.97
C GLY A 143 15.74 1.97 13.08
N ALA A 144 16.87 2.68 12.92
CA ALA A 144 16.94 3.88 12.07
C ALA A 144 16.67 3.57 10.60
N ASP A 145 17.24 2.46 10.08
CA ASP A 145 17.05 2.05 8.70
C ASP A 145 15.61 1.57 8.46
N ALA A 146 15.02 0.86 9.42
CA ALA A 146 13.61 0.49 9.40
C ALA A 146 12.69 1.72 9.39
N ALA A 147 12.95 2.72 10.24
CA ALA A 147 12.19 3.97 10.27
C ALA A 147 12.28 4.73 8.93
N ARG A 148 13.49 4.85 8.38
CA ARG A 148 13.72 5.50 7.08
C ARG A 148 13.04 4.75 5.93
N ALA A 149 13.10 3.42 5.94
CA ALA A 149 12.41 2.59 4.96
C ALA A 149 10.89 2.82 5.06
N ALA A 150 10.31 2.75 6.26
CA ALA A 150 8.89 3.00 6.47
C ALA A 150 8.45 4.37 5.95
N ILE A 151 9.21 5.44 6.22
CA ILE A 151 8.93 6.79 5.71
C ILE A 151 9.02 6.83 4.18
N ALA A 152 10.12 6.35 3.60
CA ALA A 152 10.37 6.43 2.16
C ALA A 152 9.32 5.63 1.36
N PHE A 153 9.02 4.41 1.79
CA PHE A 153 8.03 3.57 1.12
C PHE A 153 6.60 4.04 1.36
N SER A 154 6.30 4.74 2.47
CA SER A 154 5.04 5.45 2.64
C SER A 154 4.87 6.57 1.62
N PHE A 155 5.93 7.36 1.37
CA PHE A 155 5.93 8.40 0.33
C PHE A 155 5.75 7.82 -1.07
N PHE A 156 6.48 6.76 -1.42
CA PHE A 156 6.35 6.13 -2.74
C PHE A 156 4.98 5.50 -2.95
N SER A 157 4.35 4.99 -1.90
CA SER A 157 3.00 4.42 -1.96
C SER A 157 1.94 5.45 -2.37
N ILE A 158 2.14 6.74 -2.10
CA ILE A 158 1.23 7.79 -2.60
C ILE A 158 1.11 7.71 -4.13
N PHE A 159 2.22 7.56 -4.84
CA PHE A 159 2.22 7.56 -6.31
C PHE A 159 1.73 6.25 -6.92
N THR A 160 1.96 5.11 -6.25
CA THR A 160 1.49 3.83 -6.78
C THR A 160 -0.02 3.74 -6.65
N TRP A 161 -0.60 4.16 -5.52
CA TRP A 161 -2.04 4.13 -5.31
C TRP A 161 -2.81 5.14 -6.18
N VAL A 162 -2.24 6.30 -6.52
CA VAL A 162 -2.82 7.23 -7.50
C VAL A 162 -2.92 6.61 -8.90
N ARG A 163 -1.89 5.87 -9.31
CA ARG A 163 -1.76 5.37 -10.70
C ARG A 163 -2.28 3.95 -10.90
N THR A 164 -2.73 3.27 -9.86
CA THR A 164 -3.29 1.92 -9.99
C THR A 164 -4.72 1.93 -10.54
N VAL A 165 -5.33 3.10 -10.73
CA VAL A 165 -6.67 3.22 -11.33
C VAL A 165 -6.63 2.84 -12.81
N SER A 166 -7.34 1.77 -13.17
CA SER A 166 -7.63 1.39 -14.56
C SER A 166 -8.44 2.49 -15.26
N ILE A 167 -7.84 3.22 -16.20
CA ILE A 167 -8.56 4.00 -17.23
C ILE A 167 -8.59 3.18 -18.51
#